data_AF-A0AA37PCE5-F1
#
_entry.id   AF-A0AA37PCE5-F1
#
_cell.length_a   1.000
_cell.length_b   1.000
_cell.length_c   1.000
_cell.angle_alpha   90.00
_cell.angle_beta   90.00
_cell.angle_gamma   90.00
#
_symmetry.space_group_name_H-M   'P 1'
#
loop_
_entity.id
_entity.type
_entity.pdbx_description
1 polymer ?
#
loop_
_entity_poly.entity_id
_entity_poly.type
_entity_poly.pdbx_seq_one_letter_code
_entity_poly.pdbx_strand_id
1 'polypeptide(L)'
;MQWDFENLMDTINSTYGMGFDVTGYGSRMNYTRPFGGPENIVLLYDGACASTCTLFSQFMKRDAGVKSIAMGGRPEIEDRIQGTGGVKGSQTYSFGSIHGYTQIAKRMTNDTSLIAELSRFTTYVHSRASSTSINVKDEILHENWEDGIPAQFITEKSDCRLYWQADMHQDMTNLWKAAATAAFKGGKCAFGAIDYSETATTKKRGSTQRPPFTRPRIQLRKEKGPTHAPLAKWDAEGSSLWTFRANHYMFAEN
;
A
#
# COMPACT_ATOMS: atom_id res chain seq x y z
N MET A 1 -6.56 -3.28 -0.33
CA MET A 1 -6.33 -3.50 -1.77
C MET A 1 -5.66 -4.84 -1.95
N GLN A 2 -6.43 -5.83 -2.40
CA GLN A 2 -5.86 -7.11 -2.76
C GLN A 2 -5.36 -7.00 -4.20
N TRP A 3 -4.07 -7.24 -4.38
CA TRP A 3 -3.47 -7.32 -5.71
C TRP A 3 -3.34 -8.79 -6.07
N ASP A 4 -4.01 -9.18 -7.15
CA ASP A 4 -3.77 -10.47 -7.77
C ASP A 4 -2.75 -10.27 -8.90
N PHE A 5 -1.47 -10.47 -8.57
CA PHE A 5 -0.41 -10.37 -9.56
C PHE A 5 -0.38 -11.56 -10.55
N GLU A 6 -1.19 -12.60 -10.33
CA GLU A 6 -1.42 -13.66 -11.32
C GLU A 6 -2.47 -13.24 -12.36
N ASN A 7 -3.30 -12.23 -12.06
CA ASN A 7 -4.26 -11.68 -13.01
C ASN A 7 -3.55 -10.79 -14.06
N LEU A 8 -3.44 -11.31 -15.28
CA LEU A 8 -2.80 -10.61 -16.41
C LEU A 8 -3.55 -9.36 -16.86
N MET A 9 -4.85 -9.24 -16.54
CA MET A 9 -5.64 -8.04 -16.84
C MET A 9 -5.28 -6.87 -15.91
N ASP A 10 -4.89 -7.14 -14.67
CA ASP A 10 -4.50 -6.10 -13.71
C ASP A 10 -3.03 -5.70 -13.86
N THR A 11 -2.20 -6.60 -14.40
CA THR A 11 -0.74 -6.41 -14.51
C THR A 11 -0.31 -5.98 -15.92
N ILE A 12 -0.27 -6.91 -16.87
CA ILE A 12 0.38 -6.73 -18.18
C ILE A 12 -0.47 -5.87 -19.12
N ASN A 13 -1.80 -5.93 -19.01
CA ASN A 13 -2.69 -5.16 -19.87
C ASN A 13 -2.47 -3.65 -19.68
N SER A 14 -2.07 -2.94 -20.73
CA SER A 14 -1.80 -1.49 -20.68
C SER A 14 -3.06 -0.62 -20.73
N THR A 15 -4.20 -1.20 -21.08
CA THR A 15 -5.49 -0.48 -21.17
C THR A 15 -6.24 -0.50 -19.85
N TYR A 16 -6.26 -1.65 -19.18
CA TYR A 16 -7.06 -1.87 -17.96
C TYR A 16 -6.21 -2.15 -16.72
N GLY A 17 -4.95 -2.51 -16.89
CA GLY A 17 -4.01 -2.85 -15.84
C GLY A 17 -2.85 -1.85 -15.75
N MET A 18 -1.79 -2.24 -15.04
CA MET A 18 -0.63 -1.38 -14.83
C MET A 18 0.28 -1.25 -16.07
N GLY A 19 0.13 -2.11 -17.07
CA GLY A 19 0.97 -2.14 -18.26
C GLY A 19 2.38 -2.69 -18.03
N PHE A 20 2.61 -3.44 -16.94
CA PHE A 20 3.90 -4.09 -16.68
C PHE A 20 3.74 -5.46 -16.02
N ASP A 21 4.72 -6.33 -16.27
CA ASP A 21 4.77 -7.67 -15.70
C ASP A 21 5.61 -7.65 -14.40
N VAL A 22 5.03 -8.17 -13.32
CA VAL A 22 5.62 -8.15 -11.99
C VAL A 22 6.59 -9.30 -11.82
N THR A 23 7.83 -8.98 -11.44
CA THR A 23 8.85 -9.98 -11.17
C THR A 23 8.41 -10.94 -10.06
N GLY A 24 8.50 -12.25 -10.31
CA GLY A 24 8.06 -13.28 -9.36
C GLY A 24 6.68 -13.88 -9.66
N TYR A 25 5.95 -13.33 -10.64
CA TYR A 25 4.62 -13.79 -11.05
C TYR A 25 4.58 -14.06 -12.56
N GLY A 26 3.57 -14.79 -13.02
CA GLY A 26 3.29 -15.02 -14.44
C GLY A 26 4.51 -15.43 -15.27
N SER A 27 4.79 -14.68 -16.35
CA SER A 27 5.91 -14.97 -17.24
C SER A 27 7.29 -14.70 -16.62
N ARG A 28 7.32 -13.96 -15.50
CA ARG A 28 8.53 -13.53 -14.77
C ARG A 28 8.76 -14.29 -13.46
N MET A 29 8.13 -15.45 -13.26
CA MET A 29 8.36 -16.29 -12.08
C MET A 29 9.83 -16.73 -11.94
N ASN A 30 10.52 -17.01 -13.05
CA ASN A 30 11.90 -17.50 -13.06
C ASN A 30 12.95 -16.38 -13.15
N TYR A 31 12.62 -15.18 -12.69
CA TYR A 31 13.55 -14.05 -12.72
C TYR A 31 14.56 -14.12 -11.57
N THR A 32 15.82 -13.80 -11.88
CA THR A 32 16.89 -13.74 -10.87
C THR A 32 16.88 -12.38 -10.18
N ARG A 33 16.52 -12.33 -8.89
CA ARG A 33 16.44 -11.07 -8.14
C ARG A 33 17.81 -10.38 -8.05
N PRO A 34 17.88 -9.04 -8.18
CA PRO A 34 19.16 -8.32 -8.11
C PRO A 34 19.77 -8.26 -6.69
N PHE A 35 19.01 -8.56 -5.64
CA PHE A 35 19.41 -8.43 -4.23
C PHE A 35 19.34 -9.78 -3.49
N GLY A 36 20.11 -9.96 -2.41
CA GLY A 36 20.23 -11.25 -1.70
C GLY A 36 18.97 -11.78 -1.00
N GLY A 37 18.03 -10.89 -0.65
CA GLY A 37 16.85 -11.25 0.14
C GLY A 37 16.25 -10.01 0.82
N PRO A 38 15.10 -10.13 1.49
CA PRO A 38 14.57 -9.04 2.32
C PRO A 38 15.53 -8.61 3.45
N GLU A 39 16.44 -9.48 3.88
CA GLU A 39 17.51 -9.19 4.84
C GLU A 39 18.62 -8.28 4.31
N ASN A 40 18.61 -7.99 3.00
CA ASN A 40 19.54 -7.07 2.35
C ASN A 40 18.87 -5.73 1.98
N ILE A 41 17.64 -5.50 2.44
CA ILE A 41 16.88 -4.28 2.18
C ILE A 41 16.30 -3.80 3.51
N VAL A 42 16.22 -2.48 3.69
CA VAL A 42 15.50 -1.87 4.80
C VAL A 42 14.63 -0.75 4.26
N LEU A 43 13.41 -0.62 4.78
CA LEU A 43 12.55 0.53 4.52
C LEU A 43 12.80 1.59 5.58
N LEU A 44 13.23 2.76 5.14
CA LEU A 44 13.44 3.91 6.01
C LEU A 44 12.29 4.90 5.86
N TYR A 45 11.63 5.21 6.97
CA TYR A 45 10.50 6.13 7.03
C TYR A 45 10.84 7.38 7.81
N ASP A 46 10.44 8.52 7.29
CA ASP A 46 10.45 9.83 7.95
C ASP A 46 9.07 10.24 8.48
N GLY A 47 8.04 9.40 8.28
CA GLY A 47 6.66 9.68 8.65
C GLY A 47 5.82 10.35 7.54
N ALA A 48 6.42 10.80 6.43
CA ALA A 48 5.70 11.57 5.41
C ALA A 48 4.90 10.69 4.43
N CYS A 49 5.19 9.39 4.36
CA CYS A 49 4.50 8.51 3.42
C CYS A 49 2.98 8.56 3.62
N ALA A 50 2.29 8.89 2.53
CA ALA A 50 0.85 8.94 2.35
C ALA A 50 0.53 8.58 0.89
N SER A 51 -0.69 8.13 0.61
CA SER A 51 -1.11 7.76 -0.76
C SER A 51 -0.36 6.52 -1.29
N THR A 52 -0.05 6.44 -2.58
CA THR A 52 0.44 5.22 -3.26
C THR A 52 1.72 4.62 -2.65
N CYS A 53 2.56 5.39 -1.95
CA CYS A 53 3.75 4.84 -1.28
C CYS A 53 3.38 3.82 -0.19
N THR A 54 2.16 3.85 0.36
CA THR A 54 1.70 2.86 1.34
C THR A 54 1.64 1.47 0.72
N LEU A 55 1.22 1.36 -0.56
CA LEU A 55 1.22 0.09 -1.28
C LEU A 55 2.63 -0.51 -1.38
N PHE A 56 3.61 0.28 -1.80
CA PHE A 56 5.00 -0.17 -1.89
C PHE A 56 5.52 -0.60 -0.52
N SER A 57 5.26 0.21 0.51
CA SER A 57 5.60 -0.11 1.90
C SER A 57 5.03 -1.46 2.32
N GLN A 58 3.80 -1.78 1.94
CA GLN A 58 3.11 -3.00 2.32
C GLN A 58 3.63 -4.21 1.56
N PHE A 59 3.84 -4.11 0.25
CA PHE A 59 4.47 -5.19 -0.52
C PHE A 59 5.86 -5.53 0.04
N MET A 60 6.63 -4.51 0.42
CA MET A 60 7.96 -4.73 0.96
C MET A 60 7.89 -5.33 2.37
N LYS A 61 7.08 -4.79 3.29
CA LYS A 61 6.98 -5.29 4.67
C LYS A 61 6.27 -6.64 4.76
N ARG A 62 5.06 -6.71 4.21
CA ARG A 62 4.18 -7.88 4.38
C ARG A 62 4.58 -8.99 3.44
N ASP A 63 4.67 -8.73 2.14
CA ASP A 63 4.84 -9.80 1.14
C ASP A 63 6.31 -10.24 1.03
N ALA A 64 7.23 -9.28 1.03
CA ALA A 64 8.65 -9.58 0.92
C ALA A 64 9.32 -9.83 2.29
N GLY A 65 8.74 -9.38 3.41
CA GLY A 65 9.32 -9.53 4.74
C GLY A 65 10.46 -8.55 5.05
N VAL A 66 10.53 -7.42 4.35
CA VAL A 66 11.53 -6.37 4.53
C VAL A 66 11.28 -5.65 5.85
N LYS A 67 12.36 -5.46 6.63
CA LYS A 67 12.29 -4.76 7.90
C LYS A 67 12.29 -3.25 7.73
N SER A 68 11.76 -2.56 8.73
CA SER A 68 11.46 -1.14 8.67
C SER A 68 12.06 -0.34 9.81
N ILE A 69 12.57 0.85 9.50
CA ILE A 69 13.06 1.85 10.44
C ILE A 69 12.18 3.08 10.32
N ALA A 70 11.63 3.58 11.43
CA ALA A 70 10.96 4.87 11.48
C ALA A 70 11.77 5.89 12.28
N MET A 71 11.91 7.09 11.72
CA MET A 71 12.64 8.20 12.32
C MET A 71 11.72 9.12 13.13
N GLY A 72 12.16 9.51 14.33
CA GLY A 72 11.52 10.54 15.15
C GLY A 72 10.63 9.99 16.26
N GLY A 73 9.41 10.53 16.37
CA GLY A 73 8.50 10.30 17.49
C GLY A 73 8.86 11.12 18.74
N ARG A 74 7.94 11.14 19.71
CA ARG A 74 8.10 11.89 20.98
C ARG A 74 9.10 11.18 21.91
N PRO A 75 10.10 11.86 22.48
CA PRO A 75 11.09 11.25 23.37
C PRO A 75 10.50 10.57 24.61
N GLU A 76 9.37 11.07 25.11
CA GLU A 76 8.72 10.57 26.33
C GLU A 76 7.97 9.26 26.10
N ILE A 77 7.76 8.87 24.84
CA ILE A 77 7.08 7.62 24.48
C ILE A 77 8.13 6.55 24.19
N GLU A 78 8.24 5.59 25.10
CA GLU A 78 9.24 4.51 25.04
C GLU A 78 8.75 3.30 24.21
N ASP A 79 8.45 3.52 22.93
CA ASP A 79 7.98 2.46 22.04
C ASP A 79 8.37 2.71 20.57
N ARG A 80 8.20 1.69 19.73
CA ARG A 80 8.25 1.78 18.28
C ARG A 80 7.10 2.65 17.77
N ILE A 81 7.34 3.35 16.67
CA ILE A 81 6.37 4.24 16.02
C ILE A 81 5.97 3.69 14.65
N GLN A 82 4.84 4.16 14.14
CA GLN A 82 4.40 3.86 12.78
C GLN A 82 5.30 4.57 11.75
N GLY A 83 5.67 3.87 10.68
CA GLY A 83 6.45 4.45 9.59
C GLY A 83 5.64 5.34 8.65
N THR A 84 4.44 4.90 8.27
CA THR A 84 3.53 5.65 7.41
C THR A 84 2.69 6.63 8.23
N GLY A 85 2.89 7.94 8.09
CA GLY A 85 2.12 8.92 8.86
C GLY A 85 0.81 9.38 8.22
N GLY A 86 0.63 9.17 6.91
CA GLY A 86 -0.56 9.62 6.19
C GLY A 86 -1.60 8.53 5.91
N VAL A 87 -2.53 8.86 5.01
CA VAL A 87 -3.63 7.98 4.60
C VAL A 87 -3.09 6.77 3.82
N LYS A 88 -3.57 5.57 4.19
CA LYS A 88 -3.27 4.29 3.54
C LYS A 88 -4.35 3.93 2.53
N GLY A 89 -4.23 4.52 1.35
CA GLY A 89 -5.14 4.34 0.22
C GLY A 89 -4.44 4.78 -1.06
N SER A 90 -4.85 4.26 -2.21
CA SER A 90 -4.12 4.50 -3.46
C SER A 90 -4.95 5.11 -4.58
N GLN A 91 -6.18 5.52 -4.29
CA GLN A 91 -7.03 6.15 -5.29
C GLN A 91 -7.90 7.19 -4.61
N THR A 92 -7.74 8.43 -5.07
CA THR A 92 -8.54 9.55 -4.59
C THR A 92 -9.34 10.12 -5.74
N TYR A 93 -10.57 10.54 -5.45
CA TYR A 93 -11.34 11.36 -6.36
C TYR A 93 -11.46 12.77 -5.81
N SER A 94 -11.19 13.75 -6.66
CA SER A 94 -11.53 15.12 -6.35
C SER A 94 -13.05 15.29 -6.35
N PHE A 95 -13.55 16.30 -5.64
CA PHE A 95 -14.99 16.61 -5.68
C PHE A 95 -15.45 17.03 -7.07
N GLY A 96 -14.57 17.65 -7.86
CA GLY A 96 -14.84 17.94 -9.28
C GLY A 96 -15.02 16.66 -10.10
N SER A 97 -14.15 15.66 -9.91
CA SER A 97 -14.26 14.35 -10.56
C SER A 97 -15.56 13.65 -10.18
N ILE A 98 -15.91 13.64 -8.90
CA ILE A 98 -17.17 13.06 -8.39
C ILE A 98 -18.36 13.74 -9.06
N HIS A 99 -18.40 15.07 -9.06
CA HIS A 99 -19.46 15.82 -9.75
C HIS A 99 -19.50 15.48 -11.25
N GLY A 100 -18.37 15.40 -11.94
CA GLY A 100 -18.29 14.97 -13.34
C GLY A 100 -18.91 13.59 -13.56
N TYR A 101 -18.55 12.60 -12.73
CA TYR A 101 -19.12 11.26 -12.78
C TYR A 101 -20.63 11.25 -12.52
N THR A 102 -21.14 12.09 -11.62
CA THR A 102 -22.60 12.20 -11.41
C THR A 102 -23.33 12.72 -12.64
N GLN A 103 -22.74 13.68 -13.39
CA GLN A 103 -23.35 14.16 -14.63
C GLN A 103 -23.33 13.11 -15.74
N ILE A 104 -22.28 12.30 -15.82
CA ILE A 104 -22.22 11.16 -16.75
C ILE A 104 -23.30 10.13 -16.38
N ALA A 105 -23.37 9.73 -15.11
CA ALA A 105 -24.36 8.75 -14.63
C ALA A 105 -25.80 9.21 -14.90
N LYS A 106 -26.10 10.51 -14.70
CA LYS A 106 -27.41 11.09 -15.03
C LYS A 106 -27.81 10.92 -16.50
N ARG A 107 -26.85 11.01 -17.43
CA ARG A 107 -27.12 10.85 -18.87
C ARG A 107 -27.33 9.39 -19.29
N MET A 108 -26.95 8.44 -18.43
CA MET A 108 -27.00 7.01 -18.71
C MET A 108 -28.22 6.30 -18.11
N THR A 109 -29.11 7.02 -17.42
CA THR A 109 -30.31 6.46 -16.79
C THR A 109 -31.56 7.26 -17.13
N ASN A 110 -32.71 6.59 -17.15
CA ASN A 110 -34.03 7.20 -17.28
C ASN A 110 -34.81 7.17 -15.95
N ASP A 111 -34.22 6.64 -14.87
CA ASP A 111 -34.85 6.59 -13.56
C ASP A 111 -34.90 8.00 -12.94
N THR A 112 -36.12 8.54 -12.85
CA THR A 112 -36.35 9.89 -12.31
C THR A 112 -35.89 10.06 -10.86
N SER A 113 -35.92 9.00 -10.05
CA SER A 113 -35.48 9.05 -8.65
C SER A 113 -33.96 9.17 -8.55
N LEU A 114 -33.22 8.39 -9.34
CA LEU A 114 -31.76 8.47 -9.43
C LEU A 114 -31.31 9.81 -10.01
N ILE A 115 -32.01 10.32 -11.03
CA ILE A 115 -31.72 11.65 -11.60
C ILE A 115 -31.91 12.74 -10.55
N ALA A 116 -32.95 12.67 -9.72
CA ALA A 116 -33.18 13.62 -8.65
C ALA A 116 -32.06 13.59 -7.60
N GLU A 117 -31.63 12.40 -7.16
CA GLU A 117 -30.56 12.25 -6.18
C GLU A 117 -29.21 12.74 -6.73
N LEU A 118 -28.84 12.34 -7.94
CA LEU A 118 -27.60 12.81 -8.59
C LEU A 118 -27.61 14.33 -8.85
N SER A 119 -28.79 14.95 -8.98
CA SER A 119 -28.91 16.41 -9.16
C SER A 119 -28.60 17.21 -7.88
N ARG A 120 -28.51 16.56 -6.72
CA ARG A 120 -28.07 17.20 -5.48
C ARG A 120 -26.57 17.53 -5.47
N PHE A 121 -25.78 16.83 -6.29
CA PHE A 121 -24.36 17.09 -6.45
C PHE A 121 -24.18 18.36 -7.28
N THR A 122 -23.69 19.41 -6.63
CA THR A 122 -23.39 20.70 -7.26
C THR A 122 -21.92 21.03 -7.18
N THR A 123 -21.47 22.01 -7.95
CA THR A 123 -20.09 22.52 -7.89
C THR A 123 -19.81 23.33 -6.63
N TYR A 124 -20.81 23.61 -5.79
CA TYR A 124 -20.70 24.51 -4.63
C TYR A 124 -19.50 24.17 -3.73
N VAL A 125 -19.40 22.92 -3.26
CA VAL A 125 -18.36 22.52 -2.30
C VAL A 125 -16.97 22.63 -2.91
N HIS A 126 -16.80 22.13 -4.13
CA HIS A 126 -15.53 22.21 -4.87
C HIS A 126 -15.13 23.68 -5.15
N SER A 127 -16.08 24.54 -5.52
CA SER A 127 -15.81 25.95 -5.84
C SER A 127 -15.41 26.80 -4.63
N ARG A 128 -15.68 26.30 -3.42
CA ARG A 128 -15.46 27.01 -2.14
C ARG A 128 -14.27 26.48 -1.36
N ALA A 129 -13.54 25.51 -1.89
CA ALA A 129 -12.43 24.86 -1.20
C ALA A 129 -11.18 24.81 -2.09
N SER A 130 -10.01 25.02 -1.48
CA SER A 130 -8.72 25.02 -2.17
C SER A 130 -8.15 23.61 -2.40
N SER A 131 -8.61 22.62 -1.65
CA SER A 131 -8.24 21.22 -1.82
C SER A 131 -9.35 20.33 -1.28
N THR A 132 -9.91 19.48 -2.14
CA THR A 132 -10.98 18.52 -1.79
C THR A 132 -10.81 17.22 -2.53
N SER A 133 -10.58 16.16 -1.80
CA SER A 133 -10.58 14.80 -2.32
C SER A 133 -11.02 13.81 -1.25
N ILE A 134 -11.52 12.65 -1.70
CA ILE A 134 -11.79 11.51 -0.83
C ILE A 134 -11.02 10.31 -1.34
N ASN A 135 -10.51 9.49 -0.41
CA ASN A 135 -10.03 8.16 -0.74
C ASN A 135 -11.23 7.31 -1.14
N VAL A 136 -11.18 6.71 -2.32
CA VAL A 136 -12.25 5.84 -2.85
C VAL A 136 -11.82 4.38 -2.95
N LYS A 137 -10.59 4.08 -2.53
CA LYS A 137 -10.04 2.72 -2.54
C LYS A 137 -9.19 2.48 -1.31
N ASP A 138 -9.82 1.86 -0.32
CA ASP A 138 -9.19 1.55 0.95
C ASP A 138 -8.20 0.37 0.82
N GLU A 139 -7.12 0.48 1.59
CA GLU A 139 -6.23 -0.63 1.84
C GLU A 139 -6.79 -1.48 2.99
N ILE A 140 -6.93 -2.80 2.81
CA ILE A 140 -7.42 -3.73 3.84
C ILE A 140 -6.29 -4.72 4.06
N LEU A 141 -5.84 -4.84 5.31
CA LEU A 141 -4.79 -5.78 5.70
C LEU A 141 -5.35 -7.20 5.75
N HIS A 142 -4.49 -8.21 5.60
CA HIS A 142 -4.91 -9.62 5.59
C HIS A 142 -5.64 -10.04 6.86
N GLU A 143 -5.19 -9.53 8.01
CA GLU A 143 -5.76 -9.79 9.33
C GLU A 143 -7.13 -9.13 9.52
N ASN A 144 -7.51 -8.22 8.62
CA ASN A 144 -8.73 -7.42 8.67
C ASN A 144 -9.69 -7.75 7.52
N TRP A 145 -9.51 -8.92 6.88
CA TRP A 145 -10.44 -9.36 5.83
C TRP A 145 -11.83 -9.65 6.35
N GLU A 146 -11.96 -10.13 7.59
CA GLU A 146 -13.24 -10.47 8.21
C GLU A 146 -13.99 -9.24 8.73
N ASP A 147 -13.28 -8.30 9.36
CA ASP A 147 -13.88 -7.08 9.92
C ASP A 147 -13.97 -5.92 8.92
N GLY A 148 -13.24 -6.01 7.81
CA GLY A 148 -13.19 -5.01 6.76
C GLY A 148 -12.57 -3.67 7.20
N ILE A 149 -11.87 -3.62 8.34
CA ILE A 149 -11.32 -2.36 8.87
C ILE A 149 -10.22 -1.85 7.92
N PRO A 150 -10.36 -0.63 7.38
CA PRO A 150 -9.32 -0.03 6.55
C PRO A 150 -8.00 0.19 7.30
N ALA A 151 -6.88 -0.11 6.65
CA ALA A 151 -5.53 0.01 7.19
C ALA A 151 -5.18 1.43 7.65
N GLN A 152 -5.85 2.45 7.10
CA GLN A 152 -5.72 3.84 7.54
C GLN A 152 -6.12 4.05 9.02
N PHE A 153 -6.95 3.17 9.57
CA PHE A 153 -7.36 3.18 10.99
C PHE A 153 -6.53 2.22 11.85
N ILE A 154 -5.54 1.54 11.27
CA ILE A 154 -4.72 0.54 11.93
C ILE A 154 -3.31 1.08 12.13
N THR A 155 -2.80 0.98 13.36
CA THR A 155 -1.42 1.35 13.67
C THR A 155 -0.46 0.22 13.30
N GLU A 156 0.45 0.47 12.38
CA GLU A 156 1.48 -0.47 11.92
C GLU A 156 2.87 0.03 12.30
N LYS A 157 3.31 -0.35 13.50
CA LYS A 157 4.65 0.00 13.99
C LYS A 157 5.74 -0.53 13.07
N SER A 158 6.80 0.25 12.91
CA SER A 158 8.04 -0.20 12.28
C SER A 158 8.80 -1.15 13.20
N ASP A 159 9.72 -1.94 12.66
CA ASP A 159 10.51 -2.90 13.43
C ASP A 159 11.50 -2.18 14.36
N CYS A 160 12.08 -1.08 13.87
CA CYS A 160 13.07 -0.27 14.54
C CYS A 160 12.65 1.20 14.57
N ARG A 161 12.95 1.89 15.67
CA ARG A 161 12.84 3.35 15.79
C ARG A 161 14.20 3.97 16.03
N LEU A 162 14.49 5.07 15.34
CA LEU A 162 15.65 5.91 15.58
C LEU A 162 15.19 7.36 15.80
N TYR A 163 15.98 8.14 16.51
CA TYR A 163 15.75 9.58 16.67
C TYR A 163 16.49 10.37 15.59
N TRP A 164 15.89 11.49 15.19
CA TRP A 164 16.58 12.50 14.39
C TRP A 164 17.72 13.11 15.22
N GLN A 165 18.85 13.34 14.55
CA GLN A 165 20.02 14.01 15.13
C GLN A 165 20.34 15.25 14.30
N ALA A 166 20.98 16.25 14.93
CA ALA A 166 21.24 17.54 14.30
C ALA A 166 22.07 17.44 13.01
N ASP A 167 23.05 16.55 12.98
CA ASP A 167 23.93 16.30 11.84
C ASP A 167 23.21 15.63 10.65
N MET A 168 22.11 14.91 10.88
CA MET A 168 21.29 14.31 9.83
C MET A 168 20.52 15.36 9.02
N HIS A 169 20.16 16.48 9.65
CA HIS A 169 19.48 17.59 8.96
C HIS A 169 20.44 18.42 8.10
N GLN A 170 21.72 18.42 8.45
CA GLN A 170 22.76 19.12 7.68
C GLN A 170 23.35 18.23 6.58
N ASP A 171 23.44 16.92 6.83
CA ASP A 171 23.93 15.93 5.88
C ASP A 171 23.10 14.63 5.96
N MET A 172 22.25 14.43 4.96
CA MET A 172 21.41 13.23 4.82
C MET A 172 22.23 11.94 4.74
N THR A 173 23.53 11.99 4.42
CA THR A 173 24.42 10.82 4.49
C THR A 173 24.46 10.24 5.90
N ASN A 174 24.37 11.06 6.94
CA ASN A 174 24.38 10.60 8.33
C ASN A 174 23.10 9.83 8.69
N LEU A 175 21.96 10.22 8.13
CA LEU A 175 20.72 9.43 8.22
C LEU A 175 20.92 8.04 7.61
N TRP A 176 21.45 7.97 6.38
CA TRP A 176 21.68 6.69 5.70
C TRP A 176 22.70 5.82 6.42
N LYS A 177 23.77 6.42 6.97
CA LYS A 177 24.75 5.71 7.81
C LYS A 177 24.09 5.12 9.06
N ALA A 178 23.22 5.87 9.74
CA ALA A 178 22.50 5.39 10.91
C ALA A 178 21.55 4.23 10.57
N ALA A 179 20.76 4.38 9.50
CA ALA A 179 19.87 3.33 9.01
C ALA A 179 20.63 2.05 8.62
N ALA A 180 21.71 2.18 7.85
CA ALA A 180 22.56 1.05 7.46
C ALA A 180 23.25 0.38 8.67
N THR A 181 23.59 1.16 9.69
CA THR A 181 24.21 0.65 10.91
C THR A 181 23.21 -0.20 11.71
N ALA A 182 22.00 0.31 11.92
CA ALA A 182 20.92 -0.42 12.58
C ALA A 182 20.50 -1.68 11.79
N ALA A 183 20.40 -1.58 10.46
CA ALA A 183 19.92 -2.70 9.64
C ALA A 183 20.97 -3.79 9.39
N PHE A 184 22.25 -3.44 9.22
CA PHE A 184 23.24 -4.37 8.64
C PHE A 184 24.55 -4.50 9.42
N LYS A 185 24.80 -3.64 10.41
CA LYS A 185 26.07 -3.62 11.16
C LYS A 185 25.90 -3.87 12.67
N GLY A 186 24.75 -4.40 13.08
CA GLY A 186 24.46 -4.71 14.49
C GLY A 186 24.25 -3.46 15.36
N GLY A 187 23.91 -2.32 14.76
CA GLY A 187 23.55 -1.11 15.48
C GLY A 187 22.24 -1.28 16.26
N LYS A 188 22.12 -0.57 17.38
CA LYS A 188 20.90 -0.60 18.21
C LYS A 188 19.89 0.43 17.73
N CYS A 189 18.62 0.05 17.80
CA CYS A 189 17.50 0.99 17.70
C CYS A 189 17.28 1.66 19.05
N ALA A 190 16.65 2.83 19.06
CA ALA A 190 16.13 3.42 20.30
C ALA A 190 15.05 2.51 20.89
N PHE A 191 14.16 2.00 20.03
CA PHE A 191 13.15 1.00 20.37
C PHE A 191 13.01 -0.02 19.26
N GLY A 192 12.77 -1.28 19.62
CA GLY A 192 12.71 -2.39 18.68
C GLY A 192 14.08 -2.86 18.19
N ALA A 193 14.09 -3.63 17.12
CA ALA A 193 15.30 -4.20 16.52
C ALA A 193 15.02 -4.65 15.08
N ILE A 194 16.08 -4.77 14.29
CA ILE A 194 16.02 -5.37 12.95
C ILE A 194 16.40 -6.85 13.07
N ASP A 195 15.42 -7.66 13.48
CA ASP A 195 15.61 -9.10 13.67
C ASP A 195 14.98 -9.89 12.53
N TYR A 196 15.82 -10.66 11.83
CA TYR A 196 15.36 -11.71 10.94
C TYR A 196 15.44 -13.05 11.69
N SER A 197 14.36 -13.84 11.66
CA SER A 197 14.33 -15.19 12.26
C SER A 197 15.58 -15.98 11.88
N GLU A 198 16.23 -16.69 12.80
CA GLU A 198 17.47 -17.44 12.54
C GLU A 198 17.32 -18.52 11.43
N THR A 199 16.08 -18.98 11.16
CA THR A 199 15.76 -19.85 10.02
C THR A 199 15.82 -19.14 8.66
N ALA A 200 15.85 -17.81 8.62
CA ALA A 200 16.10 -16.98 7.44
C ALA A 200 17.59 -16.97 7.08
N THR A 201 18.16 -18.15 6.84
CA THR A 201 19.50 -18.39 6.25
C THR A 201 20.39 -17.16 6.14
N THR A 202 20.90 -16.68 7.28
CA THR A 202 21.96 -15.69 7.40
C THR A 202 23.31 -16.29 7.00
N LYS A 203 23.36 -16.99 5.86
CA LYS A 203 24.65 -17.19 5.21
C LYS A 203 25.03 -15.83 4.65
N LYS A 204 26.00 -15.17 5.30
CA LYS A 204 26.87 -14.18 4.65
C LYS A 204 27.39 -14.80 3.36
N ARG A 205 26.64 -14.66 2.27
CA ARG A 205 27.04 -15.19 0.97
C ARG A 205 28.00 -14.17 0.38
N GLY A 206 29.29 -14.42 0.59
CA GLY A 206 30.35 -13.97 -0.31
C GLY A 206 30.27 -14.69 -1.68
N SER A 207 29.05 -14.86 -2.21
CA SER A 207 28.78 -15.61 -3.43
C SER A 207 28.08 -14.67 -4.40
N THR A 208 28.73 -14.46 -5.54
CA THR A 208 28.30 -13.67 -6.70
C THR A 208 27.03 -14.19 -7.40
N GLN A 209 26.40 -15.26 -6.89
CA GLN A 209 25.14 -15.76 -7.43
C GLN A 209 23.94 -15.27 -6.62
N ARG A 210 23.18 -14.40 -7.28
CA ARG A 210 21.86 -13.92 -6.90
C ARG A 210 20.93 -15.12 -6.62
N PRO A 211 20.27 -15.19 -5.45
CA PRO A 211 19.37 -16.30 -5.15
C PRO A 211 18.17 -16.30 -6.11
N PRO A 212 17.68 -17.48 -6.52
CA PRO A 212 16.45 -17.57 -7.31
C PRO A 212 15.24 -17.10 -6.50
N PHE A 213 14.16 -16.73 -7.20
CA PHE A 213 12.86 -16.44 -6.59
C PHE A 213 12.31 -17.75 -5.99
N THR A 214 12.70 -18.09 -4.77
CA THR A 214 11.88 -19.00 -3.97
C THR A 214 10.64 -18.21 -3.58
N ARG A 215 9.46 -18.85 -3.68
CA ARG A 215 8.16 -18.25 -3.28
C ARG A 215 8.33 -17.44 -1.99
N PRO A 216 7.62 -16.30 -1.82
CA PRO A 216 7.62 -15.57 -0.56
C PRO A 216 7.55 -16.55 0.60
N ARG A 217 8.45 -16.42 1.59
CA ARG A 217 8.49 -17.30 2.78
C ARG A 217 7.29 -17.09 3.71
N ILE A 218 6.23 -16.47 3.21
CA ILE A 218 4.92 -16.58 3.78
C ILE A 218 4.39 -17.91 3.22
N GLN A 219 4.29 -18.92 4.08
CA GLN A 219 3.24 -19.89 3.83
C GLN A 219 1.96 -19.05 3.78
N LEU A 220 1.44 -18.78 2.58
CA LEU A 220 0.03 -18.45 2.44
C LEU A 220 -0.64 -19.54 3.26
N ARG A 221 -1.16 -19.18 4.42
CA ARG A 221 -1.95 -20.13 5.18
C ARG A 221 -3.02 -20.50 4.18
N LYS A 222 -3.07 -21.77 3.76
CA LYS A 222 -4.22 -22.32 3.05
C LYS A 222 -5.38 -22.37 4.07
N GLU A 223 -5.70 -21.24 4.68
CA GLU A 223 -7.04 -21.05 5.15
C GLU A 223 -7.86 -20.99 3.88
N LYS A 224 -8.90 -21.82 3.84
CA LYS A 224 -10.01 -21.58 2.93
C LYS A 224 -10.37 -20.12 3.16
N GLY A 225 -10.03 -19.25 2.19
CA GLY A 225 -10.49 -17.87 2.24
C GLY A 225 -11.98 -17.90 2.52
N PRO A 226 -12.52 -16.94 3.28
CA PRO A 226 -13.92 -16.93 3.62
C PRO A 226 -14.72 -17.19 2.34
N THR A 227 -15.54 -18.24 2.36
CA THR A 227 -16.54 -18.49 1.33
C THR A 227 -17.46 -17.29 1.34
N HIS A 228 -17.12 -16.32 0.50
CA HIS A 228 -17.62 -14.95 0.55
C HIS A 228 -17.25 -14.25 1.86
N ALA A 229 -16.32 -13.29 1.79
CA ALA A 229 -16.46 -12.14 2.67
C ALA A 229 -17.92 -11.70 2.52
N PRO A 230 -18.71 -11.59 3.60
CA PRO A 230 -20.04 -11.02 3.46
C PRO A 230 -19.81 -9.66 2.81
N LEU A 231 -20.29 -9.50 1.57
CA LEU A 231 -20.54 -8.17 1.04
C LEU A 231 -21.33 -7.53 2.17
N ALA A 232 -20.76 -6.51 2.82
CA ALA A 232 -21.55 -5.63 3.66
C ALA A 232 -22.83 -5.39 2.87
N LYS A 233 -24.00 -5.57 3.47
CA LYS A 233 -25.25 -5.28 2.78
C LYS A 233 -25.18 -3.80 2.38
N TRP A 234 -24.74 -3.55 1.16
CA TRP A 234 -24.94 -2.29 0.49
C TRP A 234 -26.42 -2.38 0.13
N ASP A 235 -27.26 -1.79 0.97
CA ASP A 235 -28.70 -1.64 0.74
C ASP A 235 -28.95 -0.64 -0.42
N ALA A 236 -28.27 -0.85 -1.54
CA ALA A 236 -28.65 -0.31 -2.82
C ALA A 236 -29.48 -1.40 -3.51
N GLU A 237 -30.78 -1.42 -3.22
CA GLU A 237 -31.77 -2.12 -4.03
C GLU A 237 -31.81 -1.48 -5.43
N GLY A 238 -30.82 -1.81 -6.24
CA GLY A 238 -30.70 -1.40 -7.64
C GLY A 238 -30.38 -2.64 -8.45
N SER A 239 -31.26 -2.94 -9.41
CA SER A 239 -31.21 -4.07 -10.35
C SER A 239 -29.79 -4.58 -10.66
N SER A 240 -29.63 -5.89 -10.55
CA SER A 240 -28.45 -6.68 -10.90
C SER A 240 -27.73 -6.22 -12.17
N LEU A 241 -26.74 -5.32 -12.05
CA LEU A 241 -25.66 -5.07 -13.03
C LEU A 241 -24.68 -3.94 -12.63
N TRP A 242 -24.79 -3.35 -11.43
CA TRP A 242 -23.85 -2.32 -10.98
C TRP A 242 -22.78 -2.90 -10.06
N THR A 243 -21.98 -3.85 -10.57
CA THR A 243 -20.66 -4.07 -9.98
C THR A 243 -19.83 -2.85 -10.36
N PHE A 244 -19.63 -1.92 -9.44
CA PHE A 244 -18.74 -0.78 -9.65
C PHE A 244 -17.31 -1.32 -9.82
N ARG A 245 -16.94 -1.71 -11.04
CA ARG A 245 -15.57 -2.08 -11.42
C ARG A 245 -14.76 -0.79 -11.44
N ALA A 246 -14.26 -0.38 -10.26
CA ALA A 246 -13.59 0.90 -9.99
C ALA A 246 -12.30 1.20 -10.77
N ASN A 247 -12.03 0.51 -11.89
CA ASN A 247 -10.80 0.64 -12.69
C ASN A 247 -11.01 0.98 -14.19
N HIS A 248 -12.22 1.27 -14.69
CA HIS A 248 -12.44 1.24 -16.15
C HIS A 248 -12.39 2.55 -16.95
N TYR A 249 -12.07 3.71 -16.36
CA TYR A 249 -11.91 4.93 -17.16
C TYR A 249 -10.78 5.82 -16.65
N MET A 250 -9.53 5.44 -16.94
CA MET A 250 -8.45 6.42 -17.10
C MET A 250 -8.35 6.74 -18.60
N PHE A 251 -9.05 7.79 -19.04
CA PHE A 251 -8.59 8.49 -20.23
C PHE A 251 -7.37 9.29 -19.80
N ALA A 252 -6.20 8.94 -20.35
CA ALA A 252 -5.06 9.85 -20.33
C ALA A 252 -5.49 11.08 -21.15
N GLU A 253 -5.64 12.22 -20.50
CA GLU A 253 -5.73 13.49 -21.20
C GLU A 253 -4.40 13.70 -21.94
N ASN A 254 -4.48 13.83 -23.27
CA ASN A 254 -3.40 14.32 -24.13
C ASN A 254 -3.34 15.85 -24.04
#